data_AF-A0A817NSR8-F1
#
_entry.id   AF-A0A817NSR8-F1
#
_cell.length_a   1.000
_cell.length_b   1.000
_cell.length_c   1.000
_cell.angle_alpha   90.00
_cell.angle_beta   90.00
_cell.angle_gamma   90.00
#
_symmetry.space_group_name_H-M   'P 1'
#
loop_
_entity.id
_entity.type
_entity.pdbx_description
1 polymer ?
#
loop_
_entity_poly.entity_id
_entity_poly.type
_entity_poly.pdbx_seq_one_letter_code
_entity_poly.pdbx_strand_id
1 'polypeptide(L)'
;MTSTILGVIHNETPSYDVIAKKDAYEIRRYNKLYLAQISYEVPLNTEFLSKSGAGFFSLYGYISGYNETQTKMSMVAPVIMQETENDCVIKRTMSFIMSPTKFTSLDQIPIPNDKNIRIVEQTNSFDLACITFNMTMTIEKNAAKEKELREAAYRDRIQLSSNKSDILYFGYNPPYTIPHFKRNEICIPVISQELNPN
;
A
#
# COMPACT_ATOMS: atom_id res chain seq x y z
N MET A 1 -19.12 19.78 10.31
CA MET A 1 -19.52 19.43 8.93
C MET A 1 -18.47 19.99 7.98
N THR A 2 -17.46 19.21 7.63
CA THR A 2 -16.45 19.58 6.64
C THR A 2 -16.93 19.08 5.28
N SER A 3 -17.36 20.02 4.42
CA SER A 3 -17.75 19.73 3.03
C SER A 3 -16.58 19.15 2.25
N THR A 4 -16.62 17.85 1.97
CA THR A 4 -15.70 17.18 1.06
C THR A 4 -16.21 17.32 -0.37
N ILE A 5 -16.01 18.48 -0.97
CA ILE A 5 -16.26 18.71 -2.40
C ILE A 5 -15.01 18.20 -3.12
N LEU A 6 -15.15 17.19 -4.00
CA LEU A 6 -14.11 16.56 -4.86
C LEU A 6 -13.37 15.30 -4.34
N GLY A 7 -13.89 14.57 -3.34
CA GLY A 7 -13.38 13.22 -3.02
C GLY A 7 -12.00 13.14 -2.37
N VAL A 8 -11.52 14.26 -1.80
CA VAL A 8 -10.29 14.32 -1.00
C VAL A 8 -10.62 13.90 0.44
N ILE A 9 -10.05 12.80 0.91
CA ILE A 9 -10.16 12.40 2.32
C ILE A 9 -8.84 12.70 3.03
N HIS A 10 -8.91 13.44 4.14
CA HIS A 10 -7.80 13.63 5.07
C HIS A 10 -7.76 12.45 6.05
N ASN A 11 -7.26 11.31 5.59
CA ASN A 11 -6.94 10.19 6.48
C ASN A 11 -5.56 10.41 7.10
N GLU A 12 -5.34 9.84 8.28
CA GLU A 12 -3.99 9.65 8.82
C GLU A 12 -3.16 8.87 7.79
N THR A 13 -1.88 9.22 7.67
CA THR A 13 -0.91 8.48 6.84
C THR A 13 0.30 8.10 7.68
N PRO A 14 0.95 6.94 7.43
CA PRO A 14 2.18 6.60 8.13
C PRO A 14 3.25 7.67 7.92
N SER A 15 3.95 8.03 8.99
CA SER A 15 5.13 8.88 8.89
C SER A 15 6.27 8.12 8.20
N TYR A 16 7.03 8.82 7.37
CA TYR A 16 8.24 8.32 6.74
C TYR A 16 9.26 9.44 6.64
N ASP A 17 10.54 9.08 6.58
CA ASP A 17 11.61 10.03 6.28
C ASP A 17 11.88 10.03 4.78
N VAL A 18 11.98 11.21 4.17
CA VAL A 18 12.39 11.34 2.77
C VAL A 18 13.91 11.27 2.71
N ILE A 19 14.44 10.13 2.28
CA ILE A 19 15.88 9.87 2.17
C ILE A 19 16.46 10.55 0.94
N ALA A 20 15.72 10.54 -0.17
CA ALA A 20 16.09 11.23 -1.39
C ALA A 20 14.85 11.66 -2.17
N LYS A 21 14.90 12.86 -2.74
CA LYS A 21 13.92 13.32 -3.72
C LYS A 21 14.58 13.34 -5.09
N LYS A 22 14.01 12.62 -6.04
CA LYS A 22 14.42 12.57 -7.44
C LYS A 22 13.36 13.24 -8.30
N ASP A 23 13.66 13.41 -9.59
CA ASP A 23 12.74 14.11 -10.50
C ASP A 23 11.40 13.38 -10.67
N ALA A 24 11.42 12.04 -10.70
CA ALA A 24 10.22 11.22 -10.96
C ALA A 24 9.68 10.48 -9.72
N TYR A 25 10.48 10.31 -8.67
CA TYR A 25 10.14 9.47 -7.53
C TYR A 25 10.85 9.93 -6.25
N GLU A 26 10.43 9.39 -5.11
CA GLU A 26 11.06 9.63 -3.81
C GLU A 26 11.53 8.31 -3.21
N ILE A 27 12.67 8.33 -2.51
CA ILE A 27 13.07 7.25 -1.60
C ILE A 27 12.59 7.63 -0.21
N ARG A 28 11.76 6.77 0.36
CA ARG A 28 11.13 6.99 1.67
C ARG A 28 11.48 5.84 2.60
N ARG A 29 11.93 6.17 3.81
CA ARG A 29 12.15 5.21 4.89
C ARG A 29 10.91 5.14 5.75
N TYR A 30 10.29 3.97 5.77
CA TYR A 30 9.21 3.66 6.69
C TYR A 30 9.79 2.99 7.92
N ASN A 31 9.31 3.42 9.08
CA ASN A 31 9.53 2.71 10.32
C ASN A 31 8.53 1.56 10.43
N LYS A 32 8.58 0.91 11.58
CA LYS A 32 7.69 -0.17 11.97
C LYS A 32 6.22 0.14 11.67
N LEU A 33 5.55 -0.77 10.97
CA LEU A 33 4.12 -0.69 10.65
C LEU A 33 3.38 -1.95 11.08
N TYR A 34 2.11 -1.77 11.44
CA TYR A 34 1.17 -2.85 11.67
C TYR A 34 0.13 -2.86 10.56
N LEU A 35 -0.11 -4.04 9.99
CA LEU A 35 -1.00 -4.22 8.85
C LEU A 35 -2.09 -5.22 9.18
N ALA A 36 -3.35 -4.86 8.93
CA ALA A 36 -4.43 -5.83 8.82
C ALA A 36 -4.55 -6.27 7.37
N GLN A 37 -4.34 -7.56 7.10
CA GLN A 37 -4.22 -8.11 5.75
C GLN A 37 -5.31 -9.13 5.45
N ILE A 38 -5.80 -9.11 4.22
CA ILE A 38 -6.64 -10.18 3.66
C ILE A 38 -6.11 -10.57 2.29
N SER A 39 -6.05 -11.86 2.01
CA SER A 39 -5.62 -12.38 0.72
C SER A 39 -6.73 -13.12 0.00
N TYR A 40 -6.73 -13.04 -1.33
CA TYR A 40 -7.64 -13.77 -2.19
C TYR A 40 -6.98 -14.10 -3.52
N GLU A 41 -7.45 -15.15 -4.20
CA GLU A 41 -6.91 -15.62 -5.47
C GLU A 41 -7.83 -15.24 -6.63
N VAL A 42 -7.22 -14.88 -7.75
CA VAL A 42 -7.91 -14.59 -9.01
C VAL A 42 -7.20 -15.27 -10.18
N PRO A 43 -7.92 -15.59 -11.27
CA PRO A 43 -7.28 -16.08 -12.49
C PRO A 43 -6.23 -15.12 -13.03
N LEU A 44 -5.23 -15.64 -13.75
CA LEU A 44 -4.29 -14.83 -14.50
C LEU A 44 -5.03 -13.82 -15.42
N ASN A 45 -4.41 -12.67 -15.66
CA ASN A 45 -4.97 -11.58 -16.48
C ASN A 45 -6.28 -10.95 -15.95
N THR A 46 -6.68 -11.24 -14.70
CA THR A 46 -7.80 -10.55 -14.06
C THR A 46 -7.43 -9.10 -13.77
N GLU A 47 -8.25 -8.14 -14.21
CA GLU A 47 -7.99 -6.69 -14.01
C GLU A 47 -7.66 -6.35 -12.55
N PHE A 48 -6.75 -5.38 -12.34
CA PHE A 48 -6.06 -5.16 -11.06
C PHE A 48 -7.01 -4.96 -9.86
N LEU A 49 -8.03 -4.10 -10.03
CA LEU A 49 -9.01 -3.82 -8.98
C LEU A 49 -10.22 -4.76 -8.98
N SER A 50 -10.26 -5.76 -9.88
CA SER A 50 -11.35 -6.73 -9.88
C SER A 50 -11.33 -7.59 -8.62
N LYS A 51 -12.53 -7.86 -8.09
CA LYS A 51 -12.80 -8.62 -6.85
C LYS A 51 -12.17 -8.05 -5.56
N SER A 52 -11.58 -6.85 -5.60
CA SER A 52 -10.99 -6.22 -4.40
C SER A 52 -12.04 -5.72 -3.41
N GLY A 53 -13.27 -5.49 -3.86
CA GLY A 53 -14.35 -4.96 -3.02
C GLY A 53 -14.69 -5.82 -1.81
N ALA A 54 -14.74 -7.15 -1.95
CA ALA A 54 -15.05 -8.05 -0.83
C ALA A 54 -13.96 -7.99 0.25
N GLY A 55 -12.68 -8.00 -0.17
CA GLY A 55 -11.54 -7.84 0.74
C GLY A 55 -11.56 -6.48 1.45
N PHE A 56 -11.83 -5.41 0.70
CA PHE A 56 -11.97 -4.06 1.24
C PHE A 56 -13.07 -3.98 2.30
N PHE A 57 -14.26 -4.50 2.04
CA PHE A 57 -15.37 -4.46 3.00
C PHE A 57 -15.12 -5.32 4.24
N SER A 58 -14.36 -6.41 4.11
CA SER A 58 -13.97 -7.23 5.27
C SER A 58 -13.03 -6.45 6.19
N LEU A 59 -11.97 -5.84 5.64
CA LEU A 59 -11.06 -4.96 6.39
C LEU A 59 -11.78 -3.72 6.95
N TYR A 60 -12.70 -3.14 6.17
CA TYR A 60 -13.51 -2.01 6.60
C TYR A 60 -14.44 -2.37 7.76
N GLY A 61 -15.07 -3.55 7.71
CA GLY A 61 -15.89 -4.08 8.80
C GLY A 61 -15.08 -4.26 10.08
N TYR A 62 -13.87 -4.81 9.95
CA TYR A 62 -12.93 -4.97 11.06
C TYR A 62 -12.61 -3.63 11.76
N ILE A 63 -12.20 -2.60 11.02
CA ILE A 63 -11.93 -1.28 11.62
C ILE A 63 -13.20 -0.58 12.09
N SER A 64 -14.38 -0.96 11.59
CA SER A 64 -15.68 -0.41 12.01
C SER A 64 -16.25 -1.05 13.27
N GLY A 65 -15.54 -2.00 13.89
CA GLY A 65 -15.94 -2.66 15.14
C GLY A 65 -16.25 -4.15 15.01
N TYR A 66 -16.05 -4.78 13.85
CA TYR A 66 -16.15 -6.24 13.73
C TYR A 66 -14.86 -6.93 14.18
N ASN A 67 -14.53 -6.73 15.45
CA ASN A 67 -13.39 -7.31 16.17
C ASN A 67 -13.85 -7.69 17.59
N GLU A 68 -13.05 -8.46 18.31
CA GLU A 68 -13.45 -9.05 19.60
C GLU A 68 -13.88 -8.01 20.64
N THR A 69 -13.28 -6.82 20.61
CA THR A 69 -13.54 -5.73 21.58
C THR A 69 -14.56 -4.71 21.07
N GLN A 70 -15.13 -4.90 19.88
CA GLN A 70 -16.04 -3.96 19.21
C GLN A 70 -15.46 -2.54 19.05
N THR A 71 -14.13 -2.42 19.02
CA THR A 71 -13.43 -1.14 18.97
C THR A 71 -13.47 -0.56 17.56
N LYS A 72 -13.86 0.71 17.45
CA LYS A 72 -13.80 1.45 16.17
C LYS A 72 -12.43 2.09 16.00
N MET A 73 -11.82 1.84 14.84
CA MET A 73 -10.52 2.35 14.42
C MET A 73 -10.69 3.26 13.21
N SER A 74 -9.92 4.35 13.18
CA SER A 74 -9.94 5.30 12.07
C SER A 74 -9.29 4.69 10.84
N MET A 75 -9.80 5.02 9.65
CA MET A 75 -9.17 4.65 8.39
C MET A 75 -7.84 5.38 8.23
N VAL A 76 -6.80 4.64 7.84
CA VAL A 76 -5.46 5.16 7.53
C VAL A 76 -5.19 4.93 6.05
N ALA A 77 -4.68 5.94 5.36
CA ALA A 77 -4.21 5.82 3.99
C ALA A 77 -2.68 5.65 3.96
N PRO A 78 -2.11 5.00 2.95
CA PRO A 78 -2.79 4.32 1.84
C PRO A 78 -3.34 2.94 2.21
N VAL A 79 -4.27 2.45 1.38
CA VAL A 79 -4.53 1.01 1.27
C VAL A 79 -3.42 0.41 0.40
N ILE A 80 -2.81 -0.67 0.89
CA ILE A 80 -1.70 -1.33 0.19
C ILE A 80 -2.25 -2.57 -0.51
N MET A 81 -1.93 -2.72 -1.79
CA MET A 81 -2.14 -3.95 -2.54
C MET A 81 -0.78 -4.55 -2.90
N GLN A 82 -0.72 -5.88 -2.94
CA GLN A 82 0.46 -6.66 -3.35
C GLN A 82 -0.01 -7.89 -4.12
N GLU A 83 0.76 -8.31 -5.13
CA GLU A 83 0.47 -9.48 -5.95
C GLU A 83 1.59 -10.49 -5.85
N THR A 84 1.23 -11.75 -5.62
CA THR A 84 2.11 -12.91 -5.79
C THR A 84 1.50 -13.80 -6.86
N GLU A 85 2.28 -14.14 -7.87
CA GLU A 85 1.83 -14.96 -8.98
C GLU A 85 2.46 -16.35 -8.88
N ASN A 86 1.66 -17.38 -9.17
CA ASN A 86 2.14 -18.71 -9.50
C ASN A 86 1.58 -19.11 -10.87
N ASP A 87 1.95 -20.30 -11.37
CA ASP A 87 1.63 -20.74 -12.73
C ASP A 87 0.13 -20.76 -13.09
N CYS A 88 -0.77 -20.70 -12.11
CA CYS A 88 -2.22 -20.85 -12.33
C CYS A 88 -3.06 -19.65 -11.84
N VAL A 89 -2.60 -18.93 -10.80
CA VAL A 89 -3.39 -17.89 -10.14
C VAL A 89 -2.52 -16.72 -9.67
N ILE A 90 -3.16 -15.55 -9.56
CA ILE A 90 -2.62 -14.40 -8.87
C ILE A 90 -3.24 -14.37 -7.47
N LYS A 91 -2.39 -14.43 -6.44
CA LYS A 91 -2.77 -14.13 -5.07
C LYS A 91 -2.62 -12.64 -4.81
N ARG A 92 -3.73 -11.96 -4.56
CA ARG A 92 -3.77 -10.56 -4.14
C ARG A 92 -3.84 -10.46 -2.64
N THR A 93 -3.04 -9.59 -2.06
CA THR A 93 -3.11 -9.24 -0.63
C THR A 93 -3.42 -7.77 -0.50
N MET A 94 -4.52 -7.45 0.18
CA MET A 94 -4.90 -6.10 0.55
C MET A 94 -4.51 -5.88 2.02
N SER A 95 -3.92 -4.73 2.32
CA SER A 95 -3.55 -4.35 3.68
C SER A 95 -4.08 -2.96 4.04
N PHE A 96 -4.68 -2.86 5.21
CA PHE A 96 -4.91 -1.57 5.88
C PHE A 96 -3.79 -1.35 6.90
N ILE A 97 -3.27 -0.14 6.95
CA ILE A 97 -2.30 0.26 7.97
C ILE A 97 -3.07 0.53 9.26
N MET A 98 -2.64 -0.07 10.36
CA MET A 98 -3.17 0.26 11.68
C MET A 98 -2.55 1.58 12.14
N SER A 99 -3.34 2.42 12.82
CA SER A 99 -2.92 3.77 13.23
C SER A 99 -1.57 3.74 13.98
N PRO A 100 -0.48 4.26 13.37
CA PRO A 100 0.86 4.19 13.95
C PRO A 100 0.98 5.06 15.21
N THR A 101 0.10 6.04 15.39
CA THR A 101 0.05 6.89 16.58
C THR A 101 -0.71 6.26 17.75
N LYS A 102 -1.63 5.31 17.48
CA LYS A 102 -2.44 4.65 18.51
C LYS A 102 -1.90 3.29 18.95
N PHE A 103 -1.23 2.57 18.05
CA PHE A 103 -0.78 1.21 18.31
C PHE A 103 0.74 1.12 18.26
N THR A 104 1.36 0.81 19.40
CA THR A 104 2.82 0.65 19.54
C THR A 104 3.27 -0.81 19.63
N SER A 105 2.32 -1.72 19.88
CA SER A 105 2.55 -3.17 20.03
C SER A 105 1.38 -4.00 19.49
N LEU A 106 1.63 -5.25 19.10
CA LEU A 106 0.60 -6.14 18.51
C LEU A 106 -0.56 -6.44 19.45
N ASP A 107 -0.28 -6.55 20.75
CA ASP A 107 -1.26 -6.89 21.80
C ASP A 107 -2.32 -5.79 22.02
N GLN A 108 -2.06 -4.57 21.55
CA GLN A 108 -3.02 -3.47 21.61
C GLN A 108 -4.04 -3.49 20.46
N ILE A 109 -3.73 -4.22 19.37
CA ILE A 109 -4.54 -4.22 18.16
C ILE A 109 -5.69 -5.21 18.36
N PRO A 110 -6.97 -4.79 18.23
CA PRO A 110 -8.12 -5.67 18.41
C PRO A 110 -8.04 -6.89 17.51
N ILE A 111 -8.32 -8.08 18.05
CA ILE A 111 -8.30 -9.32 17.27
C ILE A 111 -9.50 -9.33 16.29
N PRO A 112 -9.29 -9.59 14.98
CA PRO A 112 -10.38 -9.66 14.01
C PRO A 112 -11.31 -10.85 14.28
N ASN A 113 -12.63 -10.63 14.14
CA ASN A 113 -13.59 -11.73 14.18
C ASN A 113 -13.63 -12.53 12.87
N ASP A 114 -13.28 -11.88 11.75
CA ASP A 114 -13.11 -12.55 10.46
C ASP A 114 -11.75 -13.26 10.42
N LYS A 115 -11.80 -14.59 10.35
CA LYS A 115 -10.62 -15.47 10.34
C LYS A 115 -9.76 -15.31 9.07
N ASN A 116 -10.26 -14.64 8.04
CA ASN A 116 -9.48 -14.34 6.83
C ASN A 116 -8.56 -13.12 7.01
N ILE A 117 -8.79 -12.30 8.05
CA ILE A 117 -7.97 -11.13 8.35
C ILE A 117 -6.83 -11.54 9.27
N ARG A 118 -5.61 -11.21 8.88
CA ARG A 118 -4.39 -11.44 9.66
C ARG A 118 -3.74 -10.13 10.03
N ILE A 119 -3.31 -10.00 11.27
CA ILE A 119 -2.48 -8.86 11.70
C ILE A 119 -1.01 -9.24 11.51
N VAL A 120 -0.28 -8.39 10.80
CA VAL A 120 1.14 -8.58 10.49
C VAL A 120 1.93 -7.38 10.97
N GLU A 121 3.08 -7.65 11.57
CA GLU A 121 4.05 -6.64 12.00
C GLU A 121 5.21 -6.57 10.99
N GLN A 122 5.47 -5.37 10.47
CA GLN A 122 6.67 -5.06 9.71
C GLN A 122 7.67 -4.45 10.68
N THR A 123 8.56 -5.27 11.24
CA THR A 123 9.40 -4.91 12.40
C THR A 123 10.59 -4.03 12.07
N ASN A 124 11.16 -4.15 10.88
CA ASN A 124 12.37 -3.42 10.49
C ASN A 124 12.02 -2.13 9.75
N SER A 125 12.89 -1.12 9.88
CA SER A 125 12.84 0.01 8.96
C SER A 125 13.16 -0.46 7.54
N PHE A 126 12.40 0.00 6.55
CA PHE A 126 12.61 -0.36 5.15
C PHE A 126 12.47 0.85 4.24
N ASP A 127 13.28 0.87 3.18
CA ASP A 127 13.32 1.96 2.22
C ASP A 127 12.54 1.56 0.97
N LEU A 128 11.59 2.40 0.55
CA LEU A 128 10.81 2.24 -0.68
C LEU A 128 11.14 3.38 -1.64
N ALA A 129 11.40 3.04 -2.90
CA ALA A 129 11.33 4.00 -3.99
C ALA A 129 9.88 4.08 -4.47
N CYS A 130 9.25 5.25 -4.39
CA CYS A 130 7.83 5.46 -4.67
C CYS A 130 7.63 6.48 -5.79
N ILE A 131 6.98 6.06 -6.87
CA ILE A 131 6.50 6.94 -7.96
C ILE A 131 5.01 7.22 -7.78
N THR A 132 4.62 8.49 -7.88
CA THR A 132 3.22 8.91 -7.75
C THR A 132 2.57 9.11 -9.12
N PHE A 133 1.31 8.72 -9.24
CA PHE A 133 0.52 8.95 -10.44
C PHE A 133 -0.98 9.05 -10.14
N ASN A 134 -1.70 9.69 -11.07
CA ASN A 134 -3.15 9.84 -10.97
C ASN A 134 -3.88 8.77 -11.80
N MET A 135 -5.21 8.81 -11.83
CA MET A 135 -6.11 7.88 -12.53
C MET A 135 -6.37 6.57 -11.78
N THR A 136 -7.21 5.70 -12.33
CA THR A 136 -7.46 4.37 -11.75
C THR A 136 -6.29 3.45 -12.05
N MET A 137 -5.89 2.64 -11.06
CA MET A 137 -4.90 1.57 -11.23
C MET A 137 -5.47 0.49 -12.15
N THR A 138 -4.75 0.23 -13.24
CA THR A 138 -5.02 -0.87 -14.17
C THR A 138 -3.73 -1.66 -14.38
N ILE A 139 -3.83 -2.88 -14.90
CA ILE A 139 -2.63 -3.70 -15.21
C ILE A 139 -1.64 -2.89 -16.08
N GLU A 140 -2.14 -2.26 -17.15
CA GLU A 140 -1.34 -1.48 -18.08
C GLU A 140 -0.67 -0.27 -17.42
N LYS A 141 -1.42 0.52 -16.64
CA LYS A 141 -0.88 1.72 -15.99
C LYS A 141 0.12 1.39 -14.90
N ASN A 142 -0.15 0.33 -14.14
CA ASN A 142 0.75 -0.18 -13.13
C ASN A 142 2.07 -0.61 -13.76
N ALA A 143 2.02 -1.40 -14.84
CA ALA A 143 3.22 -1.83 -15.57
C ALA A 143 4.00 -0.65 -16.17
N ALA A 144 3.31 0.34 -16.74
CA ALA A 144 3.95 1.54 -17.28
C ALA A 144 4.69 2.34 -16.21
N LYS A 145 4.05 2.54 -15.04
CA LYS A 145 4.64 3.30 -13.92
C LYS A 145 5.73 2.52 -13.19
N GLU A 146 5.59 1.21 -13.07
CA GLU A 146 6.68 0.33 -12.60
C GLU A 146 7.91 0.47 -13.49
N LYS A 147 7.73 0.37 -14.82
CA LYS A 147 8.82 0.51 -15.80
C LYS A 147 9.50 1.87 -15.66
N GLU A 148 8.73 2.95 -15.62
CA GLU A 148 9.24 4.31 -15.45
C GLU A 148 10.07 4.46 -14.16
N LEU A 149 9.58 3.92 -13.03
CA LEU A 149 10.30 3.93 -11.75
C LEU A 149 11.62 3.15 -11.85
N ARG A 150 11.60 1.95 -12.43
CA ARG A 150 12.81 1.13 -12.58
C ARG A 150 13.85 1.77 -13.48
N GLU A 151 13.43 2.37 -14.59
CA GLU A 151 14.33 3.10 -15.50
C GLU A 151 14.93 4.34 -14.83
N ALA A 152 14.13 5.09 -14.08
CA ALA A 152 14.60 6.25 -13.32
C ALA A 152 15.61 5.84 -12.24
N ALA A 153 15.29 4.82 -11.44
CA ALA A 153 16.18 4.31 -10.41
C ALA A 153 17.49 3.74 -10.97
N TYR A 154 17.43 3.08 -12.13
CA TYR A 154 18.63 2.60 -12.82
C TYR A 154 19.55 3.74 -13.22
N ARG A 155 19.02 4.83 -13.80
CA ARG A 155 19.81 6.03 -14.14
C ARG A 155 20.47 6.65 -12.91
N ASP A 156 19.77 6.62 -11.78
CA ASP A 156 20.25 7.14 -10.50
C ASP A 156 21.14 6.16 -9.72
N ARG A 157 21.47 5.00 -10.31
CA ARG A 157 22.27 3.92 -9.68
C ARG A 157 21.70 3.40 -8.37
N ILE A 158 20.38 3.32 -8.30
CA ILE A 158 19.63 2.77 -7.16
C ILE A 158 19.10 1.39 -7.55
N GLN A 159 19.45 0.39 -6.74
CA GLN A 159 19.01 -0.98 -6.97
C GLN A 159 17.67 -1.22 -6.26
N LEU A 160 16.63 -1.44 -7.05
CA LEU A 160 15.31 -1.85 -6.56
C LEU A 160 15.19 -3.37 -6.55
N SER A 161 14.31 -3.92 -5.72
CA SER A 161 14.00 -5.35 -5.74
C SER A 161 13.54 -5.78 -7.13
N SER A 162 14.14 -6.86 -7.65
CA SER A 162 13.76 -7.48 -8.92
C SER A 162 12.58 -8.44 -8.77
N ASN A 163 12.23 -8.82 -7.54
CA ASN A 163 11.10 -9.69 -7.27
C ASN A 163 9.79 -8.92 -7.49
N LYS A 164 8.96 -9.37 -8.44
CA LYS A 164 7.66 -8.76 -8.71
C LYS A 164 6.74 -8.78 -7.50
N SER A 165 6.87 -9.79 -6.64
CA SER A 165 6.06 -9.88 -5.43
C SER A 165 6.40 -8.83 -4.38
N ASP A 166 7.51 -8.10 -4.51
CA ASP A 166 7.87 -7.03 -3.57
C ASP A 166 7.25 -5.68 -3.96
N ILE A 167 6.58 -5.60 -5.11
CA ILE A 167 5.94 -4.36 -5.58
C ILE A 167 4.70 -4.09 -4.74
N LEU A 168 4.64 -2.87 -4.20
CA LEU A 168 3.53 -2.37 -3.42
C LEU A 168 2.76 -1.31 -4.20
N TYR A 169 1.44 -1.46 -4.19
CA TYR A 169 0.50 -0.59 -4.89
C TYR A 169 -0.29 0.20 -3.84
N PHE A 170 -0.01 1.49 -3.73
CA PHE A 170 -0.62 2.35 -2.71
C PHE A 170 -1.80 3.12 -3.28
N GLY A 171 -3.01 2.88 -2.76
CA GLY A 171 -4.22 3.61 -3.10
C GLY A 171 -4.66 4.53 -1.96
N TYR A 172 -4.70 5.83 -2.21
CA TYR A 172 -5.02 6.83 -1.16
C TYR A 172 -6.49 7.21 -1.11
N ASN A 173 -7.19 7.07 -2.24
CA ASN A 173 -8.52 7.63 -2.43
C ASN A 173 -9.59 6.53 -2.45
N PRO A 174 -10.81 6.84 -2.00
CA PRO A 174 -11.96 5.96 -2.15
C PRO A 174 -12.26 5.59 -3.61
N PRO A 175 -12.96 4.46 -3.84
CA PRO A 175 -13.32 4.00 -5.18
C PRO A 175 -14.07 5.04 -6.04
N TYR A 176 -14.95 5.83 -5.42
CA TYR A 176 -15.80 6.85 -6.07
C TYR A 176 -15.09 8.16 -6.43
N THR A 177 -13.81 8.30 -6.08
CA THR A 177 -13.04 9.49 -6.42
C THR A 177 -12.87 9.61 -7.93
N ILE A 178 -13.05 10.80 -8.50
CA ILE A 178 -12.86 11.04 -9.93
C ILE A 178 -11.42 10.65 -10.31
N PRO A 179 -11.19 9.88 -11.39
CA PRO A 179 -9.88 9.32 -11.71
C PRO A 179 -8.73 10.34 -11.71
N HIS A 180 -8.92 11.51 -12.32
CA HIS A 180 -7.90 12.56 -12.40
C HIS A 180 -7.45 13.11 -11.03
N PHE A 181 -8.28 12.97 -9.99
CA PHE A 181 -7.99 13.40 -8.62
C PHE A 181 -7.58 12.24 -7.71
N LYS A 182 -7.51 11.01 -8.22
CA LYS A 182 -6.90 9.91 -7.48
C LYS A 182 -5.40 10.15 -7.38
N ARG A 183 -4.85 9.82 -6.22
CA ARG A 183 -3.44 9.65 -5.95
C ARG A 183 -3.20 8.16 -5.74
N ASN A 184 -2.30 7.59 -6.53
CA ASN A 184 -1.78 6.26 -6.32
C ASN A 184 -0.27 6.30 -6.41
N GLU A 185 0.38 5.29 -5.84
CA GLU A 185 1.82 5.12 -5.94
C GLU A 185 2.17 3.67 -6.26
N ILE A 186 3.24 3.50 -7.04
CA ILE A 186 3.98 2.24 -7.13
C ILE A 186 5.21 2.40 -6.25
N CYS A 187 5.39 1.51 -5.29
CA CYS A 187 6.52 1.52 -4.38
C CYS A 187 7.27 0.19 -4.48
N ILE A 188 8.59 0.24 -4.60
CA ILE A 188 9.45 -0.94 -4.70
C ILE A 188 10.58 -0.83 -3.67
N PRO A 189 10.86 -1.89 -2.89
CA PRO A 189 11.96 -1.89 -1.94
C PRO A 189 13.31 -1.56 -2.57
N VAL A 190 14.10 -0.74 -1.89
CA VAL A 190 15.49 -0.45 -2.24
C VAL A 190 16.37 -1.52 -1.59
N ILE A 191 17.17 -2.20 -2.41
CA ILE A 191 18.10 -3.27 -1.96
C ILE A 191 19.47 -2.70 -1.64
N SER A 192 19.95 -1.78 -2.48
CA SER A 192 21.21 -1.08 -2.27
C SER A 192 21.20 0.27 -2.97
N GLN A 193 22.03 1.18 -2.47
CA GLN A 193 22.33 2.47 -3.08
C GLN A 193 23.84 2.66 -3.05
N GLU A 194 24.44 3.07 -4.18
CA GLU A 194 25.80 3.62 -4.14
C GLU A 194 25.72 4.94 -3.35
N LEU A 195 26.09 4.89 -2.07
CA LEU A 195 26.33 6.11 -1.30
C LEU A 195 27.58 6.74 -1.90
N ASN A 196 27.42 7.83 -2.67
CA ASN A 196 28.57 8.69 -2.97
C ASN A 196 29.11 9.18 -1.62
N PRO A 197 30.36 8.85 -1.24
CA PRO A 197 30.99 9.57 -0.15
C PRO A 197 31.15 11.01 -0.63
N ASN A 198 30.64 11.96 0.17
CA ASN A 198 30.88 13.38 -0.03
C ASN A 198 32.37 13.70 -0.14
#